data_AF-A0A1S2Y2Q1-F1
#
_entry.id   AF-A0A1S2Y2Q1-F1
#
_cell.length_a   1.000
_cell.length_b   1.000
_cell.length_c   1.000
_cell.angle_alpha   90.00
_cell.angle_beta   90.00
_cell.angle_gamma   90.00
#
_symmetry.space_group_name_H-M   'P 1'
#
loop_
_entity.id
_entity.type
_entity.pdbx_description
1 polymer ?
#
loop_
_entity_poly.entity_id
_entity_poly.type
_entity_poly.pdbx_seq_one_letter_code
_entity_poly.pdbx_strand_id
1 'polypeptide(L)'
;MGGKCPHRKVKKRRLSHKTDRRAKFLIKGDDMVYDELNKPEEERKALPLDEDLPGMGQHYCLHCDRYFSGVAVRDEHFKTKKHRRRVKQMMGEAPHTQLDAELAAGMGMPDNGPKLMSM
;
A
#
# COMPACT_ATOMS: atom_id res chain seq x y z
N MET A 1 33.57 2.19 41.85
CA MET A 1 33.89 3.10 40.72
C MET A 1 32.85 2.94 39.61
N GLY A 2 31.62 3.44 39.85
CA GLY A 2 30.54 3.41 38.86
C GLY A 2 30.53 4.72 38.07
N GLY A 3 31.19 4.74 36.92
CA GLY A 3 31.20 5.90 36.03
C GLY A 3 29.82 6.11 35.43
N LYS A 4 29.16 7.23 35.75
CA LYS A 4 28.00 7.72 35.00
C LYS A 4 28.47 8.06 33.59
N CYS A 5 28.08 7.26 32.60
CA CYS A 5 28.36 7.55 31.21
C CYS A 5 27.95 9.00 30.90
N PRO A 6 28.85 9.86 30.43
CA PRO A 6 28.51 11.23 30.05
C PRO A 6 27.41 11.12 29.00
N HIS A 7 26.32 11.85 29.23
CA HIS A 7 25.08 11.89 28.47
C HIS A 7 25.32 11.73 26.95
N ARG A 8 25.48 10.49 26.48
CA ARG A 8 25.53 10.21 25.04
C ARG A 8 24.11 10.50 24.63
N LYS A 9 23.88 11.70 24.07
CA LYS A 9 22.67 11.98 23.31
C LYS A 9 22.71 11.00 22.15
N VAL A 10 22.23 9.77 22.39
CA VAL A 10 21.97 8.79 21.35
C VAL A 10 21.07 9.56 20.40
N LYS A 11 21.58 9.90 19.21
CA LYS A 11 20.80 10.63 18.20
C LYS A 11 19.46 9.92 18.17
N LYS A 12 18.38 10.60 18.60
CA LYS A 12 17.03 10.02 18.70
C LYS A 12 16.85 9.19 17.43
N ARG A 13 16.54 7.89 17.56
CA ARG A 13 16.40 6.99 16.41
C ARG A 13 15.55 7.73 15.39
N ARG A 14 16.16 8.19 14.28
CA ARG A 14 15.54 9.10 13.30
C ARG A 14 14.35 8.45 12.56
N LEU A 15 14.06 7.19 12.89
CA LEU A 15 13.01 6.33 12.38
C LEU A 15 12.17 5.73 13.52
N SER A 16 12.16 6.38 14.68
CA SER A 16 11.35 5.96 15.83
C SER A 16 9.87 6.06 15.50
N HIS A 17 9.46 7.14 14.82
CA HIS A 17 8.08 7.35 14.45
C HIS A 17 7.68 6.53 13.23
N LYS A 18 6.46 5.99 13.29
CA LYS A 18 5.87 5.15 12.25
C LYS A 18 5.65 5.93 10.94
N THR A 19 5.40 7.23 11.05
CA THR A 19 5.25 8.17 9.93
C THR A 19 6.56 8.31 9.14
N ASP A 20 7.68 8.59 9.82
CA ASP A 20 9.00 8.74 9.16
C ASP A 20 9.47 7.45 8.47
N ARG A 21 9.12 6.28 9.02
CA ARG A 21 9.40 4.99 8.38
C ARG A 21 8.55 4.78 7.14
N ARG A 22 7.26 5.08 7.20
CA ARG A 22 6.34 4.95 6.07
C ARG A 22 6.65 5.94 4.95
N ALA A 23 7.14 7.13 5.28
CA ALA A 23 7.58 8.09 4.27
C ALA A 23 8.86 7.65 3.53
N LYS A 24 9.74 6.86 4.19
CA LYS A 24 10.99 6.38 3.58
C LYS A 24 10.84 5.08 2.80
N PHE A 25 10.02 4.15 3.31
CA PHE A 25 9.73 2.91 2.60
C PHE A 25 8.46 3.13 1.81
N LEU A 26 8.62 3.44 0.53
CA LEU A 26 7.52 3.53 -0.42
C LEU A 26 6.81 2.19 -0.43
N ILE A 27 5.54 2.18 0.00
CA ILE A 27 4.63 1.06 -0.11
C ILE A 27 3.57 1.52 -1.09
N LYS A 28 3.10 0.62 -1.97
CA LYS A 28 1.96 0.93 -2.83
C LYS A 28 0.77 1.46 -2.01
N GLY A 29 0.11 2.50 -2.53
CA GLY A 29 -1.10 3.06 -1.94
C GLY A 29 -2.24 2.06 -1.92
N ASP A 30 -3.20 2.26 -1.00
CA ASP A 30 -4.38 1.39 -0.88
C ASP A 30 -5.27 1.48 -2.12
N ASP A 31 -5.37 2.67 -2.71
CA ASP A 31 -5.97 2.99 -4.01
C ASP A 31 -5.35 2.21 -5.16
N MET A 32 -4.02 2.28 -5.32
CA MET A 32 -3.32 1.55 -6.39
C MET A 32 -3.52 0.03 -6.28
N VAL A 33 -3.47 -0.52 -5.07
CA VAL A 33 -3.69 -1.95 -4.84
C VAL A 33 -5.13 -2.35 -5.13
N TYR A 34 -6.11 -1.51 -4.77
CA TYR A 34 -7.52 -1.75 -5.04
C TYR A 34 -7.80 -1.79 -6.56
N ASP A 35 -7.22 -0.84 -7.31
CA ASP A 35 -7.34 -0.79 -8.76
C ASP A 35 -6.71 -2.01 -9.44
N GLU A 36 -5.52 -2.44 -8.98
CA GLU A 36 -4.87 -3.67 -9.47
C GLU A 36 -5.71 -4.92 -9.21
N LEU A 37 -6.44 -4.97 -8.09
CA LEU A 37 -7.29 -6.12 -7.74
C LEU A 37 -8.56 -6.20 -8.58
N ASN A 38 -9.15 -5.06 -8.92
CA ASN A 38 -10.37 -4.97 -9.72
C ASN A 38 -10.15 -5.23 -11.22
N LYS A 39 -8.91 -5.18 -11.70
CA LYS A 39 -8.59 -5.55 -13.09
C LYS A 39 -8.87 -7.03 -13.36
N PRO A 40 -9.38 -7.37 -14.55
CA PRO A 40 -9.63 -8.75 -14.93
C PRO A 40 -8.33 -9.56 -14.91
N GLU A 41 -8.43 -10.85 -14.59
CA GLU A 41 -7.24 -11.71 -14.46
C GLU A 41 -6.45 -11.85 -15.76
N GLU A 42 -7.09 -11.66 -16.92
CA GLU A 42 -6.46 -11.68 -18.24
C GLU A 42 -5.41 -10.57 -18.42
N GLU A 43 -5.56 -9.45 -17.69
CA GLU A 43 -4.60 -8.35 -17.70
C GLU A 43 -3.45 -8.54 -16.69
N ARG A 44 -3.55 -9.53 -15.79
CA ARG A 44 -2.52 -9.81 -14.80
C ARG A 44 -1.35 -10.51 -15.48
N LYS A 45 -0.43 -9.69 -15.98
CA LYS A 45 0.83 -10.15 -16.57
C LYS A 45 1.59 -11.04 -15.59
N ALA A 46 2.16 -12.12 -16.11
CA ALA A 46 3.12 -12.92 -15.38
C ALA A 46 4.28 -12.01 -14.91
N LEU A 47 4.68 -12.19 -13.64
CA LEU A 47 5.77 -11.40 -13.07
C LEU A 47 7.08 -11.77 -13.78
N PRO A 48 7.87 -10.77 -14.21
CA PRO A 48 9.18 -11.03 -14.80
C PRO A 48 10.10 -11.65 -13.74
N LEU A 49 11.03 -12.47 -14.21
CA LEU A 49 12.09 -13.02 -13.37
C LEU A 49 13.10 -11.91 -13.09
N ASP A 50 13.24 -11.55 -11.82
CA ASP A 50 14.11 -10.46 -11.37
C ASP A 50 15.04 -10.99 -10.27
N GLU A 51 16.35 -11.00 -10.54
CA GLU A 51 17.38 -11.54 -9.67
C GLU A 51 17.59 -10.71 -8.39
N ASP A 52 17.23 -9.42 -8.41
CA ASP A 52 17.39 -8.52 -7.27
C ASP A 52 16.26 -8.70 -6.22
N LEU A 53 15.18 -9.39 -6.61
CA LEU A 53 14.02 -9.61 -5.75
C LEU A 53 14.05 -10.98 -5.06
N PRO A 54 13.52 -11.07 -3.82
CA PRO A 54 13.37 -12.35 -3.13
C PRO A 54 12.58 -13.36 -3.99
N GLY A 55 13.08 -14.59 -4.08
CA GLY A 55 12.42 -15.65 -4.86
C GLY A 55 12.35 -15.33 -6.36
N MET A 56 13.32 -14.57 -6.87
CA MET A 56 13.40 -14.11 -8.25
C MET A 56 12.15 -13.32 -8.71
N GLY A 57 11.47 -12.65 -7.78
CA GLY A 57 10.24 -11.91 -8.03
C GLY A 57 8.98 -12.78 -8.22
N GLN A 58 9.09 -14.10 -8.18
CA GLN A 58 7.99 -15.01 -8.54
C GLN A 58 6.94 -15.18 -7.44
N HIS A 59 7.34 -15.10 -6.17
CA HIS A 59 6.44 -15.35 -5.03
C HIS A 59 5.98 -14.03 -4.42
N TYR A 60 4.95 -13.43 -5.01
CA TYR A 60 4.45 -12.11 -4.64
C TYR A 60 3.03 -12.15 -4.08
N CYS A 61 2.72 -11.24 -3.14
CA CYS A 61 1.37 -10.99 -2.65
C CYS A 61 0.91 -9.59 -3.02
N LEU A 62 -0.09 -9.51 -3.91
CA LEU A 62 -0.72 -8.27 -4.39
C LEU A 62 -1.28 -7.42 -3.23
N HIS A 63 -2.05 -8.02 -2.32
CA HIS A 63 -2.70 -7.29 -1.24
C HIS A 63 -1.73 -6.58 -0.29
N CYS A 64 -0.55 -7.16 -0.10
CA CYS A 64 0.42 -6.70 0.90
C CYS A 64 1.66 -6.04 0.30
N ASP A 65 1.80 -6.03 -1.03
CA ASP A 65 2.96 -5.50 -1.77
C ASP A 65 4.29 -6.09 -1.24
N ARG A 66 4.37 -7.43 -1.19
CA ARG A 66 5.52 -8.15 -0.61
C ARG A 66 5.94 -9.36 -1.44
N TYR A 67 7.25 -9.46 -1.65
CA TYR A 67 7.92 -10.63 -2.23
C TYR A 67 8.40 -11.59 -1.13
N PHE A 68 8.38 -12.88 -1.45
CA PHE A 68 8.76 -13.98 -0.58
C PHE A 68 9.83 -14.85 -1.26
N SER A 69 10.62 -15.58 -0.47
CA SER A 69 11.67 -16.45 -0.99
C SER A 69 11.16 -17.76 -1.60
N GLY A 70 9.97 -18.22 -1.20
CA GLY A 70 9.42 -19.52 -1.62
C GLY A 70 7.90 -19.59 -1.50
N VAL A 71 7.31 -20.57 -2.18
CA VAL A 71 5.86 -20.84 -2.19
C VAL A 71 5.31 -21.10 -0.78
N ALA A 72 5.98 -21.97 0.00
CA ALA A 72 5.55 -22.30 1.35
C ALA A 72 5.44 -21.07 2.27
N VAL A 73 6.42 -20.16 2.20
CA VAL A 73 6.45 -18.93 3.00
C VAL A 73 5.33 -17.97 2.59
N ARG A 74 5.04 -17.87 1.30
CA ARG A 74 3.91 -17.09 0.77
C ARG A 74 2.57 -17.66 1.27
N ASP A 75 2.42 -18.97 1.27
CA ASP A 75 1.17 -19.61 1.69
C ASP A 75 0.96 -19.52 3.22
N GLU A 76 2.04 -19.57 4.00
CA GLU A 76 2.01 -19.23 5.43
C GLU A 76 1.62 -17.76 5.66
N HIS A 77 2.12 -16.84 4.82
CA HIS A 77 1.75 -15.43 4.88
C HIS A 77 0.24 -15.23 4.73
N PHE A 78 -0.42 -15.94 3.83
CA PHE A 78 -1.88 -15.87 3.64
C PHE A 78 -2.66 -16.27 4.90
N LYS A 79 -2.10 -17.18 5.70
CA LYS A 79 -2.68 -17.63 6.98
C LYS A 79 -2.44 -16.65 8.14
N THR A 80 -1.72 -15.54 7.94
CA THR A 80 -1.47 -14.58 9.02
C THR A 80 -2.65 -13.62 9.24
N LYS A 81 -2.84 -13.18 10.49
CA LYS A 81 -3.88 -12.18 10.83
C LYS A 81 -3.71 -10.86 10.07
N LYS A 82 -2.47 -10.46 9.78
CA LYS A 82 -2.16 -9.23 9.06
C LYS A 82 -2.69 -9.30 7.62
N HIS A 83 -2.42 -10.40 6.92
CA HIS A 83 -2.91 -10.60 5.57
C HIS A 83 -4.44 -10.62 5.53
N ARG A 84 -5.08 -11.44 6.37
CA ARG A 84 -6.55 -11.51 6.44
C ARG A 84 -7.21 -10.15 6.71
N ARG A 85 -6.61 -9.31 7.55
CA ARG A 85 -7.10 -7.94 7.80
C ARG A 85 -7.00 -7.08 6.54
N ARG A 86 -5.90 -7.18 5.80
CA ARG A 86 -5.68 -6.43 4.56
C ARG A 86 -6.66 -6.85 3.47
N VAL A 87 -6.89 -8.16 3.31
CA VAL A 87 -7.88 -8.68 2.36
C VAL A 87 -9.28 -8.13 2.67
N LYS A 88 -9.71 -8.17 3.94
CA LYS A 88 -11.00 -7.59 4.33
C LYS A 88 -11.11 -6.10 4.07
N GLN A 89 -10.01 -5.36 4.21
CA GLN A 89 -9.98 -3.93 3.90
C GLN A 89 -10.14 -3.70 2.39
N MET A 90 -9.43 -4.48 1.56
CA MET A 90 -9.46 -4.33 0.10
C MET A 90 -10.74 -4.87 -0.55
N MET A 91 -11.45 -5.80 0.10
CA MET A 91 -12.77 -6.29 -0.34
C MET A 91 -13.93 -5.38 0.09
N GLY A 92 -13.66 -4.35 0.88
CA GLY A 92 -14.67 -3.43 1.39
C GLY A 92 -15.00 -2.32 0.39
N GLU A 93 -15.39 -1.18 0.95
CA GLU A 93 -15.62 0.06 0.21
C GLU A 93 -14.36 0.51 -0.53
N ALA A 94 -14.57 1.25 -1.61
CA ALA A 94 -13.46 1.84 -2.37
C ALA A 94 -12.59 2.72 -1.45
N PRO A 95 -11.26 2.66 -1.58
CA PRO A 95 -10.35 3.49 -0.80
C PRO A 95 -10.58 4.97 -1.11
N HIS A 96 -10.42 5.81 -0.09
CA HIS A 96 -10.59 7.25 -0.19
C HIS A 96 -9.70 7.85 -1.29
N THR A 97 -10.32 8.55 -2.24
CA THR A 97 -9.65 9.23 -3.34
C THR A 97 -9.57 10.74 -3.12
N GLN A 98 -8.76 11.42 -3.94
CA GLN A 98 -8.66 12.87 -3.89
C GLN A 98 -10.00 13.56 -4.19
N LEU A 99 -10.80 12.98 -5.10
CA LEU A 99 -12.13 13.50 -5.46
C LEU A 99 -13.08 13.48 -4.26
N ASP A 100 -13.02 12.44 -3.42
CA ASP A 100 -13.85 12.35 -2.21
C ASP A 100 -13.52 13.48 -1.22
N ALA A 101 -12.24 13.83 -1.08
CA ALA A 101 -11.81 14.95 -0.26
C ALA A 101 -12.26 16.31 -0.83
N GLU A 102 -12.16 16.49 -2.14
CA GLU A 102 -12.57 17.74 -2.81
C GLU A 102 -14.08 17.95 -2.73
N LEU A 103 -14.87 16.89 -2.91
CA LEU A 103 -16.32 16.89 -2.72
C LEU A 103 -16.68 17.24 -1.27
N ALA A 104 -16.02 16.62 -0.28
CA ALA A 104 -16.22 16.92 1.14
C ALA A 104 -15.82 18.37 1.50
N ALA A 105 -14.82 18.93 0.82
CA ALA A 105 -14.39 20.31 0.98
C ALA A 105 -15.27 21.33 0.23
N GLY A 106 -16.29 20.89 -0.50
CA GLY A 106 -17.16 21.75 -1.31
C GLY A 106 -16.50 22.29 -2.58
N MET A 107 -15.37 21.70 -2.99
CA MET A 107 -14.65 22.01 -4.25
C MET A 107 -14.99 21.04 -5.38
N GLY A 108 -16.08 20.28 -5.23
CA GLY A 108 -16.56 19.35 -6.24
C GLY A 108 -16.89 20.01 -7.58
N MET A 109 -16.82 19.21 -8.65
CA MET A 109 -17.20 19.64 -10.00
C MET A 109 -18.56 20.36 -9.93
N PRO A 110 -18.68 21.62 -10.39
CA PRO A 110 -19.98 22.27 -10.44
C PRO A 110 -20.87 21.41 -11.34
N ASP A 111 -22.02 20.97 -10.82
CA ASP A 111 -23.09 20.39 -11.62
C ASP A 111 -23.66 21.51 -12.50
N ASN A 112 -22.92 21.83 -13.56
CA ASN A 112 -23.40 22.62 -14.66
C ASN A 112 -24.44 21.72 -15.32
N GLY A 113 -25.69 21.87 -14.88
CA GLY A 113 -26.82 21.02 -15.25
C GLY A 113 -26.94 20.75 -16.75
N PRO A 114 -27.87 19.87 -17.17
CA PRO A 114 -27.88 19.27 -18.51
C PRO A 114 -27.59 20.30 -19.59
N LYS A 115 -26.54 20.03 -20.38
CA LYS A 115 -26.05 20.89 -21.46
C LYS A 115 -27.24 21.24 -22.34
N LEU A 116 -27.68 22.51 -22.29
CA LEU A 116 -28.76 22.99 -23.14
C LEU A 116 -28.38 22.62 -24.58
N MET A 117 -29.17 21.75 -25.19
CA MET A 117 -28.98 21.39 -26.60
C MET A 117 -29.01 22.69 -27.39
N SER A 118 -27.89 23.02 -28.05
CA SER A 118 -27.91 24.08 -29.05
C SER A 118 -28.82 23.59 -30.18
N MET A 119 -29.95 24.28 -30.35
CA MET A 119 -30.70 24.22 -31.61
C MET A 119 -29.81 24.65 -32.78
#